data_AF-A0A949P342-F1
#
_entry.id   AF-A0A949P342-F1
#
_cell.length_a   1.000
_cell.length_b   1.000
_cell.length_c   1.000
_cell.angle_alpha   90.00
_cell.angle_beta   90.00
_cell.angle_gamma   90.00
#
_symmetry.space_group_name_H-M   'P 1'
#
loop_
_entity.id
_entity.type
_entity.pdbx_description
1 polymer ?
#
loop_
_entity_poly.entity_id
_entity_poly.type
_entity_poly.pdbx_seq_one_letter_code
_entity_poly.pdbx_strand_id
1 'polypeptide(L)'
;MIKLKLGLDLPITGGPAQVIETNAIKSKSVAILGSDYVGLKPTMEVKVGDQVKLGQVLFTDKKTPGVKFTSPGAGKVVAINRGAKRVLLSVVVELDDEEERTPFPAHPKQKLPNLERSEVQATLNDTGLWTAFRTRPFSKVPTLESVPHSIFVTAIDTNPLAADPVVVIGESSEAFSDGLVVLTHLTDGAVNVCKASNANIPVSSGPGIQVHEFSGPHPAGLAGTHIHFLAGASAERTVWSINYQDVIAIGKLFVTGQLDVSRVISLAGPQVTKPCLVKTRVGASISGITENALAEGANRVISGSVLSGRKIADDTAFLGRYHQQITVIQEGEPERQVLHYLRPGSDKHSVLNLFASKLMGNKRFPFNSSTNGSARAMVPVGTYETVMPLDILPTQLLRSLLVGDTDTARALGCLELDEEDLALCTYACPGKYEYGPILRENLTRIEVEG
;
A
#
# COMPACT_ATOMS: atom_id res chain seq x y z
N MET A 1 -14.02 -19.33 4.83
CA MET A 1 -12.81 -18.96 5.61
C MET A 1 -11.61 -19.64 4.96
N ILE A 2 -10.68 -18.85 4.43
CA ILE A 2 -9.43 -19.32 3.82
C ILE A 2 -8.33 -19.19 4.86
N LYS A 3 -7.59 -20.27 5.11
CA LYS A 3 -6.52 -20.31 6.10
C LYS A 3 -5.18 -20.60 5.45
N LEU A 4 -4.27 -19.64 5.56
CA LEU A 4 -2.91 -19.75 5.07
C LEU A 4 -2.07 -20.50 6.10
N LYS A 5 -1.33 -21.50 5.61
CA LYS A 5 -0.37 -22.27 6.41
C LYS A 5 1.07 -21.82 6.20
N LEU A 6 1.36 -21.25 5.03
CA LEU A 6 2.66 -20.74 4.62
C LEU A 6 2.67 -19.22 4.74
N GLY A 7 3.85 -18.65 4.98
CA GLY A 7 4.03 -17.23 5.29
C GLY A 7 4.86 -17.02 6.56
N LEU A 8 5.07 -15.75 6.92
CA LEU A 8 5.88 -15.38 8.07
C LEU A 8 5.43 -14.04 8.67
N ASP A 9 5.11 -14.05 9.96
CA ASP A 9 4.96 -12.83 10.75
C ASP A 9 6.32 -12.40 11.29
N LEU A 10 6.80 -11.22 10.87
CA LEU A 10 8.08 -10.71 11.36
C LEU A 10 7.98 -10.40 12.86
N PRO A 11 8.87 -10.96 13.71
CA PRO A 11 8.85 -10.70 15.14
C PRO A 11 9.54 -9.36 15.46
N ILE A 12 9.03 -8.26 14.92
CA ILE A 12 9.58 -6.91 15.11
C ILE A 12 9.03 -6.23 16.38
N THR A 13 9.86 -5.45 17.08
CA THR A 13 9.44 -4.63 18.24
C THR A 13 8.80 -3.30 17.82
N GLY A 14 8.24 -2.56 18.78
CA GLY A 14 7.64 -1.25 18.51
C GLY A 14 6.25 -1.31 17.89
N GLY A 15 5.47 -2.36 18.21
CA GLY A 15 4.07 -2.49 17.79
C GLY A 15 3.21 -1.32 18.30
N PRO A 16 2.33 -0.75 17.46
CA PRO A 16 1.48 0.37 17.85
C PRO A 16 0.44 -0.08 18.89
N ALA A 17 0.13 0.79 19.84
CA ALA A 17 -1.14 0.69 20.54
C ALA A 17 -2.28 0.85 19.52
N GLN A 18 -3.22 -0.09 19.48
CA GLN A 18 -4.38 -0.08 18.58
C GLN A 18 -5.48 0.86 19.11
N VAL A 19 -5.08 2.08 19.42
CA VAL A 19 -5.92 3.17 19.91
C VAL A 19 -5.58 4.39 19.08
N ILE A 20 -6.61 5.05 18.56
CA ILE A 20 -6.43 6.24 17.75
C ILE A 20 -6.24 7.43 18.69
N GLU A 21 -5.09 8.09 18.56
CA GLU A 21 -4.79 9.31 19.30
C GLU A 21 -5.83 10.39 18.97
N THR A 22 -6.30 11.09 20.01
CA THR A 22 -7.40 12.06 19.88
C THR A 22 -6.99 13.30 19.11
N ASN A 23 -5.73 13.69 19.22
CA ASN A 23 -5.19 14.87 18.54
C ASN A 23 -4.67 14.50 17.15
N ALA A 24 -5.35 15.00 16.12
CA ALA A 24 -4.85 14.88 14.76
C ALA A 24 -3.55 15.67 14.59
N ILE A 25 -2.56 15.06 13.95
CA ILE A 25 -1.32 15.74 13.61
C ILE A 25 -1.60 16.62 12.38
N LYS A 26 -1.62 17.94 12.59
CA LYS A 26 -1.77 18.91 11.52
C LYS A 26 -0.49 18.95 10.69
N SER A 27 -0.62 18.57 9.42
CA SER A 27 0.48 18.74 8.46
C SER A 27 0.49 20.19 7.96
N LYS A 28 1.67 20.77 7.74
CA LYS A 28 1.81 22.08 7.10
C LYS A 28 1.87 22.00 5.58
N SER A 29 2.17 20.81 5.06
CA SER A 29 2.33 20.58 3.64
C SER A 29 1.95 19.15 3.28
N VAL A 30 1.36 18.99 2.10
CA VAL A 30 1.02 17.70 1.52
C VAL A 30 1.67 17.53 0.17
N ALA A 31 1.81 16.29 -0.30
CA ALA A 31 2.24 16.04 -1.66
C ALA A 31 1.57 14.84 -2.31
N ILE A 32 1.47 14.89 -3.64
CA ILE A 32 1.27 13.70 -4.47
C ILE A 32 2.62 13.23 -4.99
N LEU A 33 2.91 11.94 -4.83
CA LEU A 33 4.17 11.35 -5.26
C LEU A 33 4.02 10.66 -6.62
N GLY A 34 4.92 10.96 -7.56
CA GLY A 34 4.88 10.33 -8.89
C GLY A 34 5.18 8.83 -8.84
N SER A 35 5.98 8.39 -7.87
CA SER A 35 6.34 6.97 -7.67
C SER A 35 5.20 6.11 -7.14
N ASP A 36 4.06 6.68 -6.74
CA ASP A 36 2.88 5.91 -6.38
C ASP A 36 2.22 5.28 -7.61
N TYR A 37 2.35 5.91 -8.77
CA TYR A 37 1.57 5.53 -9.95
C TYR A 37 2.46 4.89 -11.02
N VAL A 38 2.29 3.58 -11.20
CA VAL A 38 3.09 2.78 -12.14
C VAL A 38 2.95 3.32 -13.57
N GLY A 39 4.06 3.67 -14.20
CA GLY A 39 4.10 4.12 -15.58
C GLY A 39 3.66 5.57 -15.82
N LEU A 40 3.44 6.35 -14.76
CA LEU A 40 2.95 7.73 -14.84
C LEU A 40 3.77 8.62 -15.79
N LYS A 41 3.07 9.31 -16.69
CA LYS A 41 3.62 10.37 -17.55
C LYS A 41 2.78 11.64 -17.38
N PRO A 42 3.11 12.49 -16.40
CA PRO A 42 2.23 13.57 -15.99
C PRO A 42 2.23 14.73 -16.98
N THR A 43 1.05 15.27 -17.24
CA THR A 43 0.82 16.59 -17.85
C THR A 43 0.36 17.52 -16.74
N MET A 44 1.18 18.53 -16.41
CA MET A 44 0.89 19.44 -15.30
C MET A 44 -0.23 20.41 -15.67
N GLU A 45 -1.20 20.57 -14.78
CA GLU A 45 -2.27 21.59 -14.87
C GLU A 45 -1.98 22.80 -13.96
N VAL A 46 -0.93 22.71 -13.15
CA VAL A 46 -0.47 23.75 -12.22
C VAL A 46 1.03 24.00 -12.35
N LYS A 47 1.47 25.17 -11.89
CA LYS A 47 2.89 25.55 -11.73
C LYS A 47 3.17 25.97 -10.28
N VAL A 48 4.45 26.00 -9.93
CA VAL A 48 4.89 26.55 -8.63
C VAL A 48 4.41 27.99 -8.49
N GLY A 49 3.80 28.30 -7.35
CA GLY A 49 3.20 29.59 -7.04
C GLY A 49 1.69 29.65 -7.19
N ASP A 50 1.07 28.69 -7.88
CA ASP A 50 -0.39 28.66 -8.04
C ASP A 50 -1.09 28.33 -6.72
N GLN A 51 -2.27 28.92 -6.52
CA GLN A 51 -3.20 28.56 -5.46
C GLN A 51 -4.12 27.42 -5.94
N VAL A 52 -4.31 26.42 -5.09
CA VAL A 52 -5.12 25.24 -5.39
C VAL A 52 -6.14 24.98 -4.29
N LYS A 53 -7.32 24.53 -4.67
CA LYS A 53 -8.37 24.09 -3.73
C LYS A 53 -8.22 22.61 -3.40
N LEU A 54 -8.80 22.18 -2.28
CA LEU A 54 -8.95 20.76 -2.00
C LEU A 54 -9.78 20.11 -3.12
N GLY A 55 -9.23 19.05 -3.73
CA GLY A 55 -9.84 18.36 -4.88
C GLY A 55 -9.57 19.00 -6.25
N GLN A 56 -8.81 20.10 -6.34
CA GLN A 56 -8.45 20.70 -7.62
C GLN A 56 -7.41 19.84 -8.36
N VAL A 57 -7.55 19.68 -9.67
CA VAL A 57 -6.60 18.92 -10.51
C VAL A 57 -5.21 19.57 -10.48
N LEU A 58 -4.20 18.78 -10.15
CA LEU A 58 -2.77 19.16 -10.20
C LEU A 58 -2.14 18.72 -11.53
N PHE A 59 -2.46 17.51 -11.98
CA PHE A 59 -1.97 16.97 -13.24
C PHE A 59 -2.88 15.83 -13.74
N THR A 60 -2.69 15.47 -15.00
CA THR A 60 -3.30 14.30 -15.65
C THR A 60 -2.21 13.34 -16.13
N ASP A 61 -2.56 12.11 -16.49
CA ASP A 61 -1.60 11.13 -17.01
C ASP A 61 -1.79 10.89 -18.52
N LYS A 62 -0.71 11.03 -19.29
CA LYS A 62 -0.72 10.74 -20.74
C LYS A 62 -0.94 9.27 -21.06
N LYS A 63 -0.61 8.37 -20.13
CA LYS A 63 -0.76 6.92 -20.30
C LYS A 63 -2.15 6.41 -19.92
N THR A 64 -2.90 7.19 -19.15
CA THR A 64 -4.29 6.91 -18.77
C THR A 64 -5.16 8.16 -19.03
N PRO A 65 -5.47 8.45 -20.31
CA PRO A 65 -6.16 9.69 -20.68
C PRO A 65 -7.45 9.94 -19.88
N GLY A 66 -7.61 11.18 -19.43
CA GLY A 66 -8.77 11.60 -18.64
C GLY A 66 -8.66 11.37 -17.14
N VAL A 67 -7.75 10.49 -16.67
CA VAL A 67 -7.53 10.29 -15.22
C VAL A 67 -6.93 11.55 -14.60
N LYS A 68 -7.59 12.06 -13.56
CA LYS A 68 -7.20 13.28 -12.85
C LYS A 68 -6.51 12.96 -11.52
N PHE A 69 -5.46 13.70 -11.22
CA PHE A 69 -4.75 13.66 -9.94
C PHE A 69 -4.96 15.01 -9.24
N THR A 70 -5.65 14.98 -8.11
CA THR A 70 -6.18 16.19 -7.46
C THR A 70 -5.46 16.52 -6.16
N SER A 71 -5.48 17.77 -5.73
CA SER A 71 -4.80 18.20 -4.52
C SER A 71 -5.44 17.60 -3.26
N PRO A 72 -4.67 16.95 -2.37
CA PRO A 72 -5.16 16.45 -1.08
C PRO A 72 -5.26 17.54 0.00
N GLY A 73 -5.16 18.81 -0.38
CA GLY A 73 -5.38 19.96 0.49
C GLY A 73 -5.46 21.27 -0.29
N ALA A 74 -5.93 22.34 0.35
CA ALA A 74 -5.98 23.67 -0.24
C ALA A 74 -4.77 24.50 0.21
N GLY A 75 -4.27 25.34 -0.69
CA GLY A 75 -3.17 26.25 -0.45
C GLY A 75 -2.27 26.39 -1.67
N LYS A 76 -0.98 26.63 -1.44
CA LYS A 76 -0.06 27.05 -2.50
C LYS A 76 0.83 25.91 -2.98
N VAL A 77 0.95 25.73 -4.30
CA VAL A 77 1.95 24.82 -4.88
C VAL A 77 3.34 25.41 -4.67
N VAL A 78 4.11 24.82 -3.76
CA VAL A 78 5.46 25.32 -3.39
C VAL A 78 6.58 24.61 -4.12
N ALA A 79 6.37 23.37 -4.59
CA ALA A 79 7.38 22.63 -5.34
C ALA A 79 6.76 21.64 -6.35
N ILE A 80 7.45 21.47 -7.48
CA ILE A 80 7.22 20.37 -8.44
C ILE A 80 8.57 19.72 -8.67
N ASN A 81 8.87 18.70 -7.86
CA ASN A 81 10.19 18.07 -7.84
C ASN A 81 10.30 17.04 -8.96
N ARG A 82 11.43 17.05 -9.67
CA ARG A 82 11.70 16.16 -10.80
C ARG A 82 13.07 15.52 -10.67
N GLY A 83 13.12 14.20 -10.89
CA GLY A 83 14.35 13.42 -10.88
C GLY A 83 14.96 13.27 -12.26
N ALA A 84 15.80 12.24 -12.40
CA ALA A 84 16.44 11.88 -13.67
C ALA A 84 15.40 11.69 -14.79
N LYS A 85 15.75 12.11 -16.01
CA LYS A 85 14.86 12.10 -17.19
C LYS A 85 13.51 12.82 -16.95
N ARG A 86 13.49 13.82 -16.06
CA ARG A 86 12.32 14.65 -15.69
C ARG A 86 11.14 13.85 -15.11
N VAL A 87 11.39 12.66 -14.56
CA VAL A 87 10.38 11.89 -13.83
C VAL A 87 9.86 12.73 -12.67
N LEU A 88 8.53 12.80 -12.51
CA LEU A 88 7.93 13.51 -11.39
C LEU A 88 8.22 12.77 -10.09
N LEU A 89 8.82 13.45 -9.11
CA LEU A 89 9.03 12.93 -7.77
C LEU A 89 7.83 13.29 -6.90
N SER A 90 7.50 14.58 -6.82
CA SER A 90 6.40 15.08 -6.02
C SER A 90 5.84 16.41 -6.53
N VAL A 91 4.58 16.67 -6.21
CA VAL A 91 3.94 17.99 -6.28
C VAL A 91 3.57 18.37 -4.85
N VAL A 92 4.21 19.39 -4.30
CA VAL A 92 4.07 19.80 -2.89
C VAL A 92 3.17 21.02 -2.80
N VAL A 93 2.17 20.92 -1.94
CA VAL A 93 1.22 21.99 -1.59
C VAL A 93 1.42 22.35 -0.13
N GLU A 94 1.79 23.60 0.14
CA GLU A 94 1.74 24.19 1.46
C GLU A 94 0.29 24.51 1.79
N LEU A 95 -0.18 24.08 2.96
CA LEU A 95 -1.58 24.17 3.34
C LEU A 95 -1.90 25.54 3.95
N ASP A 96 -3.04 26.10 3.56
CA ASP A 96 -3.62 27.26 4.23
C ASP A 96 -4.26 26.86 5.57
N ASP A 97 -4.39 27.83 6.49
CA ASP A 97 -5.07 27.61 7.78
C ASP A 97 -6.56 27.29 7.60
N GLU A 98 -7.18 27.88 6.57
CA GLU A 98 -8.57 27.65 6.17
C GLU A 98 -8.62 27.11 4.75
N GLU A 99 -9.05 25.86 4.58
CA GLU A 99 -9.01 25.19 3.29
C GLU A 99 -10.30 25.38 2.49
N GLU A 100 -10.19 26.04 1.34
CA GLU A 100 -11.28 26.09 0.36
C GLU A 100 -11.49 24.71 -0.30
N ARG A 101 -12.74 24.27 -0.37
CA ARG A 101 -13.11 22.94 -0.88
C ARG A 101 -13.85 23.04 -2.21
N THR A 102 -13.53 22.15 -3.13
CA THR A 102 -14.34 21.95 -4.33
C THR A 102 -15.61 21.16 -3.94
N PRO A 103 -16.83 21.69 -4.17
CA PRO A 103 -18.06 20.94 -3.92
C PRO A 103 -18.28 19.90 -5.03
N PHE A 104 -18.78 18.73 -4.65
CA PHE A 104 -19.14 17.64 -5.56
C PHE A 104 -20.60 17.23 -5.36
N PRO A 105 -21.21 16.50 -6.31
CA PRO A 105 -22.55 15.95 -6.13
C PRO A 105 -22.67 15.12 -4.85
N ALA A 106 -23.74 15.38 -4.10
CA ALA A 106 -24.09 14.65 -2.89
C ALA A 106 -25.43 13.93 -3.09
N HIS A 107 -25.54 12.74 -2.52
CA HIS A 107 -26.70 11.87 -2.65
C HIS A 107 -27.20 11.45 -1.28
N PRO A 108 -28.51 11.53 -1.02
CA PRO A 108 -29.11 10.84 0.12
C PRO A 108 -28.75 9.35 0.07
N LYS A 109 -28.44 8.76 1.22
CA LYS A 109 -28.04 7.36 1.36
C LYS A 109 -28.95 6.38 0.61
N GLN A 110 -30.25 6.63 0.60
CA GLN A 110 -31.27 5.80 -0.06
C GLN A 110 -31.15 5.79 -1.59
N LYS A 111 -30.46 6.78 -2.19
CA LYS A 111 -30.22 6.87 -3.63
C LYS A 111 -28.94 6.17 -4.07
N LEU A 112 -28.01 5.85 -3.15
CA LEU A 112 -26.74 5.19 -3.49
C LEU A 112 -26.93 3.88 -4.29
N PRO A 113 -27.91 3.01 -3.99
CA PRO A 113 -28.14 1.79 -4.77
C PRO A 113 -28.64 2.01 -6.20
N ASN A 114 -29.05 3.24 -6.56
CA ASN A 114 -29.66 3.58 -7.85
C ASN A 114 -28.82 4.58 -8.66
N LEU A 115 -27.54 4.72 -8.33
CA LEU A 115 -26.63 5.58 -9.09
C LEU A 115 -26.29 4.94 -10.42
N GLU A 116 -26.06 5.77 -11.44
CA GLU A 116 -25.54 5.29 -12.72
C GLU A 116 -24.03 5.10 -12.64
N ARG A 117 -23.51 4.06 -13.31
CA ARG A 117 -22.07 3.78 -13.33
C ARG A 117 -21.24 4.98 -13.83
N SER A 118 -21.73 5.67 -14.86
CA SER A 118 -21.07 6.85 -15.43
C SER A 118 -20.98 8.02 -14.46
N GLU A 119 -22.01 8.22 -13.63
CA GLU A 119 -22.03 9.23 -12.56
C GLU A 119 -21.03 8.89 -11.46
N VAL A 120 -20.98 7.62 -11.04
CA VAL A 120 -20.00 7.15 -10.04
C VAL A 120 -18.58 7.35 -10.56
N GLN A 121 -18.30 6.91 -11.78
CA GLN A 121 -16.99 7.05 -12.42
C GLN A 121 -16.58 8.52 -12.57
N ALA A 122 -17.48 9.39 -13.05
CA ALA A 122 -17.20 10.81 -13.21
C ALA A 122 -16.87 11.48 -11.87
N THR A 123 -17.67 11.23 -10.84
CA THR A 123 -17.46 11.79 -9.49
C THR A 123 -16.13 11.33 -8.89
N LEU A 124 -15.80 10.04 -9.01
CA LEU A 124 -14.53 9.50 -8.52
C LEU A 124 -13.33 10.05 -9.29
N ASN A 125 -13.44 10.24 -10.60
CA ASN A 125 -12.37 10.81 -11.40
C ASN A 125 -12.19 12.31 -11.09
N ASP A 126 -13.27 13.09 -11.05
CA ASP A 126 -13.22 14.53 -10.80
C ASP A 126 -12.67 14.87 -9.42
N THR A 127 -12.87 14.00 -8.44
CA THR A 127 -12.30 14.12 -7.09
C THR A 127 -10.89 13.56 -6.97
N GLY A 128 -10.41 12.82 -7.97
CA GLY A 128 -9.14 12.09 -7.94
C GLY A 128 -9.15 10.79 -7.11
N LEU A 129 -10.28 10.42 -6.49
CA LEU A 129 -10.42 9.14 -5.78
C LEU A 129 -10.36 7.92 -6.70
N TRP A 130 -10.56 8.09 -8.02
CA TRP A 130 -10.31 7.03 -9.00
C TRP A 130 -8.91 6.43 -8.88
N THR A 131 -7.92 7.24 -8.47
CA THR A 131 -6.54 6.80 -8.27
C THR A 131 -6.35 5.87 -7.07
N ALA A 132 -7.39 5.69 -6.23
CA ALA A 132 -7.39 4.70 -5.14
C ALA A 132 -7.35 3.25 -5.66
N PHE A 133 -7.89 3.01 -6.85
CA PHE A 133 -7.92 1.69 -7.45
C PHE A 133 -6.57 1.33 -8.06
N ARG A 134 -6.19 0.07 -7.92
CA ARG A 134 -5.08 -0.55 -8.66
C ARG A 134 -5.58 -1.79 -9.38
N THR A 135 -5.23 -1.92 -10.65
CA THR A 135 -5.52 -3.12 -11.46
C THR A 135 -4.64 -4.28 -11.03
N ARG A 136 -5.15 -5.50 -11.15
CA ARG A 136 -4.34 -6.71 -11.29
C ARG A 136 -4.73 -7.37 -12.60
N PRO A 137 -3.80 -7.62 -13.53
CA PRO A 137 -2.34 -7.39 -13.46
C PRO A 137 -1.88 -5.92 -13.45
N PHE A 138 -0.56 -5.73 -13.27
CA PHE A 138 0.21 -4.48 -13.44
C PHE A 138 0.12 -3.38 -12.39
N SER A 139 -0.84 -3.40 -11.46
CA SER A 139 -0.96 -2.40 -10.38
C SER A 139 -0.98 -0.95 -10.85
N LYS A 140 -1.66 -0.71 -11.98
CA LYS A 140 -1.88 0.63 -12.52
C LYS A 140 -3.20 1.20 -12.06
N VAL A 141 -3.33 2.51 -12.13
CA VAL A 141 -4.65 3.14 -12.05
C VAL A 141 -5.48 2.67 -13.26
N PRO A 142 -6.72 2.18 -13.08
CA PRO A 142 -7.56 1.76 -14.19
C PRO A 142 -7.80 2.89 -15.19
N THR A 143 -7.93 2.55 -16.47
CA THR A 143 -8.43 3.51 -17.46
C THR A 143 -9.91 3.77 -17.21
N LEU A 144 -10.39 4.98 -17.54
CA LEU A 144 -11.80 5.34 -17.32
C LEU A 144 -12.79 4.46 -18.10
N GLU A 145 -12.37 3.87 -19.22
CA GLU A 145 -13.24 2.99 -20.02
C GLU A 145 -13.23 1.55 -19.52
N SER A 146 -12.27 1.17 -18.67
CA SER A 146 -12.13 -0.22 -18.22
C SER A 146 -13.22 -0.63 -17.22
N VAL A 147 -13.60 -1.90 -17.27
CA VAL A 147 -14.52 -2.54 -16.31
C VAL A 147 -13.77 -3.71 -15.69
N PRO A 148 -13.68 -3.82 -14.35
CA PRO A 148 -13.05 -4.97 -13.73
C PRO A 148 -14.00 -6.16 -13.78
N HIS A 149 -13.44 -7.37 -13.80
CA HIS A 149 -14.20 -8.59 -13.52
C HIS A 149 -14.76 -8.58 -12.09
N SER A 150 -13.96 -8.11 -11.13
CA SER A 150 -14.36 -7.98 -9.73
C SER A 150 -13.50 -6.95 -9.01
N ILE A 151 -14.01 -6.41 -7.91
CA ILE A 151 -13.31 -5.44 -7.05
C ILE A 151 -12.97 -6.12 -5.73
N PHE A 152 -11.76 -5.95 -5.24
CA PHE A 152 -11.28 -6.49 -3.97
C PHE A 152 -11.06 -5.37 -2.97
N VAL A 153 -11.77 -5.43 -1.85
CA VAL A 153 -11.63 -4.49 -0.74
C VAL A 153 -10.79 -5.16 0.34
N THR A 154 -9.57 -4.65 0.58
CA THR A 154 -8.70 -5.16 1.65
C THR A 154 -9.11 -4.51 2.97
N ALA A 155 -9.81 -5.25 3.83
CA ALA A 155 -10.23 -4.88 5.19
C ALA A 155 -9.54 -5.76 6.25
N ILE A 156 -8.30 -6.15 5.95
CA ILE A 156 -7.33 -6.86 6.76
C ILE A 156 -5.95 -6.34 6.36
N ASP A 157 -5.06 -6.13 7.32
CA ASP A 157 -3.66 -5.85 7.06
C ASP A 157 -2.79 -6.75 7.94
N THR A 158 -1.94 -7.55 7.31
CA THR A 158 -0.99 -8.42 8.02
C THR A 158 0.44 -7.95 7.89
N ASN A 159 0.68 -6.77 7.34
CA ASN A 159 2.00 -6.16 7.39
C ASN A 159 2.45 -6.03 8.86
N PRO A 160 3.75 -6.23 9.14
CA PRO A 160 4.27 -5.99 10.48
C PRO A 160 4.01 -4.55 10.90
N LEU A 161 3.53 -4.37 12.14
CA LEU A 161 3.24 -3.07 12.75
C LEU A 161 2.06 -2.30 12.12
N ALA A 162 1.19 -2.95 11.34
CA ALA A 162 0.04 -2.32 10.71
C ALA A 162 -1.03 -1.84 11.72
N ALA A 163 -1.86 -0.91 11.27
CA ALA A 163 -3.10 -0.54 11.96
C ALA A 163 -4.13 -1.66 11.78
N ASP A 164 -4.88 -1.99 12.83
CA ASP A 164 -5.99 -2.93 12.74
C ASP A 164 -7.20 -2.25 12.04
N PRO A 165 -7.64 -2.72 10.86
CA PRO A 165 -8.78 -2.15 10.16
C PRO A 165 -10.07 -2.14 10.97
N VAL A 166 -10.25 -3.07 11.93
CA VAL A 166 -11.43 -3.11 12.82
C VAL A 166 -11.57 -1.80 13.59
N VAL A 167 -10.46 -1.26 14.10
CA VAL A 167 -10.45 -0.02 14.90
C VAL A 167 -10.85 1.17 14.05
N VAL A 168 -10.30 1.27 12.83
CA VAL A 168 -10.53 2.41 11.93
C VAL A 168 -11.93 2.35 11.31
N ILE A 169 -12.37 1.18 10.86
CA ILE A 169 -13.73 1.00 10.31
C ILE A 169 -14.78 1.19 11.41
N GLY A 170 -14.47 0.84 12.66
CA GLY A 170 -15.35 1.08 13.81
C GLY A 170 -15.75 2.55 14.00
N GLU A 171 -14.85 3.51 13.72
CA GLU A 171 -15.16 4.95 13.78
C GLU A 171 -15.99 5.45 12.58
N SER A 172 -16.10 4.68 11.50
CA SER A 172 -16.72 5.12 10.23
C SER A 172 -17.48 3.99 9.52
N SER A 173 -18.18 3.16 10.29
CA SER A 173 -18.82 1.94 9.79
C SER A 173 -19.95 2.20 8.77
N GLU A 174 -20.70 3.28 8.96
CA GLU A 174 -21.73 3.71 8.00
C GLU A 174 -21.10 4.13 6.68
N ALA A 175 -20.11 5.02 6.71
CA ALA A 175 -19.38 5.44 5.52
C ALA A 175 -18.69 4.27 4.80
N PHE A 176 -18.15 3.29 5.52
CA PHE A 176 -17.60 2.09 4.91
C PHE A 176 -18.68 1.31 4.15
N SER A 177 -19.85 1.12 4.76
CA SER A 177 -20.98 0.42 4.13
C SER A 177 -21.50 1.16 2.89
N ASP A 178 -21.62 2.48 2.97
CA ASP A 178 -22.04 3.33 1.85
C ASP A 178 -21.04 3.26 0.70
N GLY A 179 -19.73 3.27 1.02
CA GLY A 179 -18.67 3.08 0.04
C GLY A 179 -18.77 1.74 -0.68
N LEU A 180 -19.06 0.65 0.03
CA LEU A 180 -19.25 -0.67 -0.58
C LEU A 180 -20.42 -0.70 -1.56
N VAL A 181 -21.53 -0.03 -1.24
CA VAL A 181 -22.69 0.10 -2.15
C VAL A 181 -22.31 0.90 -3.41
N VAL A 182 -21.54 1.97 -3.26
CA VAL A 182 -21.06 2.74 -4.43
C VAL A 182 -20.18 1.86 -5.34
N LEU A 183 -19.33 1.01 -4.76
CA LEU A 183 -18.46 0.13 -5.53
C LEU A 183 -19.20 -0.91 -6.37
N THR A 184 -20.42 -1.32 -5.99
CA THR A 184 -21.18 -2.30 -6.78
C THR A 184 -21.58 -1.78 -8.15
N HIS A 185 -21.57 -0.47 -8.37
CA HIS A 185 -21.89 0.14 -9.68
C HIS A 185 -20.72 0.12 -10.66
N LEU A 186 -19.50 -0.15 -10.19
CA LEU A 186 -18.30 -0.11 -11.02
C LEU A 186 -18.00 -1.44 -11.72
N THR A 187 -18.69 -2.51 -11.34
CA THR A 187 -18.43 -3.88 -11.79
C THR A 187 -19.73 -4.65 -11.98
N ASP A 188 -19.81 -5.48 -13.02
CA ASP A 188 -20.91 -6.45 -13.19
C ASP A 188 -20.71 -7.70 -12.31
N GLY A 189 -19.47 -7.95 -11.88
CA GLY A 189 -19.12 -9.01 -10.93
C GLY A 189 -19.24 -8.59 -9.46
N ALA A 190 -18.56 -9.32 -8.58
CA ALA A 190 -18.65 -9.10 -7.14
C ALA A 190 -17.64 -8.07 -6.60
N VAL A 191 -18.07 -7.32 -5.58
CA VAL A 191 -17.22 -6.61 -4.63
C VAL A 191 -16.88 -7.57 -3.49
N ASN A 192 -15.62 -8.02 -3.46
CA ASN A 192 -15.10 -8.99 -2.50
C ASN A 192 -14.44 -8.28 -1.31
N VAL A 193 -15.13 -8.25 -0.18
CA VAL A 193 -14.61 -7.69 1.07
C VAL A 193 -13.79 -8.74 1.81
N CYS A 194 -12.47 -8.55 1.83
CA CYS A 194 -11.53 -9.47 2.45
C CYS A 194 -11.18 -8.98 3.85
N LYS A 195 -11.60 -9.72 4.88
CA LYS A 195 -11.42 -9.37 6.29
C LYS A 195 -10.69 -10.46 7.06
N ALA A 196 -10.16 -10.12 8.23
CA ALA A 196 -9.61 -11.12 9.13
C ALA A 196 -10.73 -12.02 9.67
N SER A 197 -10.41 -13.30 9.87
CA SER A 197 -11.35 -14.24 10.47
C SER A 197 -11.83 -13.75 11.83
N ASN A 198 -13.14 -13.83 12.06
CA ASN A 198 -13.81 -13.34 13.27
C ASN A 198 -13.66 -11.82 13.53
N ALA A 199 -13.16 -11.03 12.57
CA ALA A 199 -13.10 -9.56 12.74
C ALA A 199 -14.52 -8.98 12.84
N ASN A 200 -14.73 -8.09 13.81
CA ASN A 200 -16.02 -7.43 14.00
C ASN A 200 -16.15 -6.21 13.07
N ILE A 201 -16.23 -6.46 11.77
CA ILE A 201 -16.44 -5.44 10.74
C ILE A 201 -17.90 -5.58 10.24
N PRO A 202 -18.76 -4.57 10.44
CA PRO A 202 -20.20 -4.66 10.16
C PRO A 202 -20.45 -4.54 8.65
N VAL A 203 -20.23 -5.64 7.93
CA VAL A 203 -20.56 -5.75 6.50
C VAL A 203 -21.63 -6.82 6.34
N SER A 204 -22.78 -6.41 5.86
CA SER A 204 -23.82 -7.33 5.42
C SER A 204 -23.51 -7.79 4.01
N SER A 205 -23.48 -9.11 3.80
CA SER A 205 -23.56 -9.66 2.44
C SER A 205 -24.86 -9.17 1.79
N GLY A 206 -24.77 -8.67 0.57
CA GLY A 206 -25.89 -8.08 -0.16
C GLY A 206 -25.73 -8.27 -1.66
N PRO A 207 -26.67 -7.78 -2.48
CA PRO A 207 -26.53 -7.82 -3.94
C PRO A 207 -25.19 -7.20 -4.37
N GLY A 208 -24.35 -7.97 -5.05
CA GLY A 208 -23.03 -7.52 -5.52
C GLY A 208 -21.90 -7.51 -4.47
N ILE A 209 -22.17 -7.76 -3.18
CA ILE A 209 -21.15 -7.74 -2.11
C ILE A 209 -20.97 -9.13 -1.50
N GLN A 210 -19.74 -9.63 -1.53
CA GLN A 210 -19.34 -10.90 -0.94
C GLN A 210 -18.28 -10.68 0.15
N VAL A 211 -18.43 -11.35 1.29
CA VAL A 211 -17.49 -11.25 2.42
C VAL A 211 -16.66 -12.52 2.50
N HIS A 212 -15.34 -12.35 2.50
CA HIS A 212 -14.37 -13.43 2.55
C HIS A 212 -13.44 -13.26 3.75
N GLU A 213 -13.31 -14.32 4.54
CA GLU A 213 -12.47 -14.31 5.73
C GLU A 213 -11.14 -15.02 5.51
N PHE A 214 -10.05 -14.34 5.87
CA PHE A 214 -8.68 -14.85 5.78
C PHE A 214 -8.03 -14.95 7.17
N SER A 215 -7.20 -15.97 7.35
CA SER A 215 -6.40 -16.16 8.56
C SER A 215 -5.05 -16.80 8.23
N GLY A 216 -4.09 -16.64 9.14
CA GLY A 216 -2.72 -17.13 8.96
C GLY A 216 -1.72 -15.98 8.98
N PRO A 217 -0.43 -16.29 8.81
CA PRO A 217 0.62 -15.27 8.81
C PRO A 217 0.53 -14.36 7.58
N HIS A 218 1.32 -13.28 7.57
CA HIS A 218 1.58 -12.52 6.35
C HIS A 218 2.09 -13.47 5.24
N PRO A 219 1.54 -13.44 4.01
CA PRO A 219 0.77 -12.36 3.37
C PRO A 219 -0.77 -12.48 3.37
N ALA A 220 -1.42 -13.01 4.41
CA ALA A 220 -2.89 -13.16 4.44
C ALA A 220 -3.72 -11.86 4.26
N GLY A 221 -3.12 -10.67 4.41
CA GLY A 221 -3.75 -9.36 4.21
C GLY A 221 -3.58 -8.76 2.82
N LEU A 222 -2.77 -9.36 1.95
CA LEU A 222 -2.44 -8.78 0.64
C LEU A 222 -3.54 -9.02 -0.40
N ALA A 223 -3.79 -8.00 -1.22
CA ALA A 223 -4.74 -8.09 -2.33
C ALA A 223 -4.34 -9.19 -3.33
N GLY A 224 -3.06 -9.36 -3.66
CA GLY A 224 -2.59 -10.42 -4.57
C GLY A 224 -2.95 -11.82 -4.07
N THR A 225 -2.79 -12.05 -2.76
CA THR A 225 -3.23 -13.30 -2.11
C THR A 225 -4.74 -13.48 -2.19
N HIS A 226 -5.53 -12.45 -1.91
CA HIS A 226 -6.99 -12.54 -1.98
C HIS A 226 -7.47 -12.83 -3.40
N ILE A 227 -6.90 -12.15 -4.38
CA ILE A 227 -7.20 -12.32 -5.81
C ILE A 227 -6.91 -13.76 -6.22
N HIS A 228 -5.73 -14.28 -5.89
CA HIS A 228 -5.31 -15.64 -6.24
C HIS A 228 -6.31 -16.71 -5.79
N PHE A 229 -6.77 -16.64 -4.53
CA PHE A 229 -7.69 -17.65 -3.98
C PHE A 229 -9.15 -17.52 -4.45
N LEU A 230 -9.57 -16.35 -4.92
CA LEU A 230 -10.98 -16.06 -5.17
C LEU A 230 -11.32 -15.91 -6.66
N ALA A 231 -10.41 -15.36 -7.48
CA ALA A 231 -10.68 -15.06 -8.88
C ALA A 231 -9.51 -15.34 -9.83
N GLY A 232 -8.26 -15.27 -9.35
CA GLY A 232 -7.07 -15.15 -10.19
C GLY A 232 -7.05 -13.85 -11.00
N ALA A 233 -5.94 -13.60 -11.70
CA ALA A 233 -5.82 -12.48 -12.63
C ALA A 233 -4.93 -12.85 -13.82
N SER A 234 -5.33 -12.41 -15.01
CA SER A 234 -4.60 -12.66 -16.25
C SER A 234 -4.70 -11.45 -17.17
N ALA A 235 -4.11 -11.54 -18.37
CA ALA A 235 -4.26 -10.50 -19.38
C ALA A 235 -5.75 -10.30 -19.77
N GLU A 236 -6.54 -11.38 -19.76
CA GLU A 236 -7.97 -11.39 -20.12
C GLU A 236 -8.89 -11.11 -18.94
N ARG A 237 -8.42 -11.37 -17.70
CA ARG A 237 -9.18 -11.15 -16.46
C ARG A 237 -8.48 -10.10 -15.61
N THR A 238 -8.86 -8.85 -15.81
CA THR A 238 -8.43 -7.74 -14.97
C THR A 238 -9.38 -7.57 -13.78
N VAL A 239 -8.83 -7.52 -12.58
CA VAL A 239 -9.57 -7.20 -11.34
C VAL A 239 -9.03 -5.91 -10.74
N TRP A 240 -9.80 -5.23 -9.90
CA TRP A 240 -9.33 -4.03 -9.20
C TRP A 240 -9.19 -4.30 -7.71
N SER A 241 -8.27 -3.60 -7.05
CA SER A 241 -8.08 -3.62 -5.60
C SER A 241 -8.15 -2.20 -5.04
N ILE A 242 -8.71 -2.08 -3.84
CA ILE A 242 -8.86 -0.83 -3.09
C ILE A 242 -8.81 -1.13 -1.59
N ASN A 243 -8.25 -0.23 -0.78
CA ASN A 243 -8.17 -0.43 0.68
C ASN A 243 -9.40 0.13 1.41
N TYR A 244 -9.62 -0.34 2.64
CA TYR A 244 -10.79 0.04 3.44
C TYR A 244 -10.92 1.55 3.74
N GLN A 245 -9.83 2.29 3.91
CA GLN A 245 -9.90 3.74 4.18
C GLN A 245 -10.31 4.53 2.94
N ASP A 246 -9.91 4.06 1.76
CA ASP A 246 -10.38 4.62 0.49
C ASP A 246 -11.86 4.31 0.27
N VAL A 247 -12.34 3.13 0.65
CA VAL A 247 -13.79 2.83 0.63
C VAL A 247 -14.58 3.76 1.56
N ILE A 248 -14.06 4.03 2.77
CA ILE A 248 -14.66 5.01 3.69
C ILE A 248 -14.72 6.41 3.05
N ALA A 249 -13.63 6.83 2.40
CA ALA A 249 -13.57 8.13 1.73
C ALA A 249 -14.59 8.23 0.59
N ILE A 250 -14.78 7.16 -0.19
CA ILE A 250 -15.81 7.07 -1.23
C ILE A 250 -17.21 7.20 -0.61
N GLY A 251 -17.53 6.45 0.44
CA GLY A 251 -18.86 6.54 1.07
C GLY A 251 -19.17 7.95 1.59
N LYS A 252 -18.20 8.59 2.25
CA LYS A 252 -18.34 9.99 2.70
C LYS A 252 -18.53 10.95 1.54
N LEU A 253 -17.76 10.80 0.47
CA LEU A 253 -17.86 11.65 -0.71
C LEU A 253 -19.28 11.62 -1.30
N PHE A 254 -19.84 10.44 -1.55
CA PHE A 254 -21.15 10.34 -2.19
C PHE A 254 -22.29 10.79 -1.29
N VAL A 255 -22.17 10.67 0.03
CA VAL A 255 -23.20 11.15 0.97
C VAL A 255 -23.11 12.66 1.19
N THR A 256 -21.90 13.22 1.28
CA THR A 256 -21.70 14.62 1.72
C THR A 256 -21.36 15.58 0.58
N GLY A 257 -20.95 15.08 -0.58
CA GLY A 257 -20.39 15.89 -1.68
C GLY A 257 -19.02 16.49 -1.37
N GLN A 258 -18.34 16.00 -0.32
CA GLN A 258 -17.04 16.51 0.11
C GLN A 258 -15.96 15.41 0.05
N LEU A 259 -14.81 15.77 -0.53
CA LEU A 259 -13.64 14.88 -0.56
C LEU A 259 -13.05 14.72 0.85
N ASP A 260 -13.13 13.51 1.41
CA ASP A 260 -12.45 13.17 2.66
C ASP A 260 -11.01 12.69 2.39
N VAL A 261 -10.03 13.49 2.83
CA VAL A 261 -8.60 13.18 2.74
C VAL A 261 -8.03 12.64 4.05
N SER A 262 -8.88 12.42 5.06
CA SER A 262 -8.45 11.94 6.37
C SER A 262 -7.85 10.53 6.28
N ARG A 263 -6.81 10.29 7.07
CA ARG A 263 -6.15 9.00 7.20
C ARG A 263 -5.90 8.67 8.66
N VAL A 264 -6.08 7.41 9.02
CA VAL A 264 -5.58 6.85 10.28
C VAL A 264 -4.43 5.93 9.93
N ILE A 265 -3.22 6.26 10.38
CA ILE A 265 -2.05 5.44 10.08
C ILE A 265 -1.41 4.90 11.34
N SER A 266 -0.76 3.75 11.24
CA SER A 266 0.15 3.29 12.28
C SER A 266 1.45 4.09 12.20
N LEU A 267 1.84 4.75 13.29
CA LEU A 267 3.18 5.28 13.49
C LEU A 267 3.90 4.35 14.46
N ALA A 268 4.82 3.55 13.94
CA ALA A 268 5.36 2.42 14.69
C ALA A 268 6.81 2.09 14.33
N GLY A 269 7.36 1.15 15.08
CA GLY A 269 8.72 0.65 14.91
C GLY A 269 9.58 0.90 16.14
N PRO A 270 10.73 0.22 16.24
CA PRO A 270 11.60 0.26 17.42
C PRO A 270 12.13 1.65 17.75
N GLN A 271 12.21 2.54 16.77
CA GLN A 271 12.73 3.90 16.93
C GLN A 271 11.61 4.93 17.18
N VAL A 272 10.36 4.51 17.35
CA VAL A 272 9.25 5.38 17.74
C VAL A 272 9.08 5.29 19.26
N THR A 273 9.10 6.44 19.94
CA THR A 273 9.05 6.50 21.41
C THR A 273 7.69 6.09 21.98
N LYS A 274 6.60 6.46 21.28
CA LYS A 274 5.21 6.10 21.62
C LYS A 274 4.46 5.59 20.38
N PRO A 275 4.64 4.30 20.01
CA PRO A 275 3.94 3.71 18.87
C PRO A 275 2.41 3.71 19.06
N CYS A 276 1.67 4.27 18.11
CA CYS A 276 0.21 4.42 18.19
C CYS A 276 -0.43 4.62 16.80
N LEU A 277 -1.77 4.69 16.77
CA LEU A 277 -2.49 5.10 15.57
C LEU A 277 -2.70 6.62 15.58
N VAL A 278 -2.31 7.31 14.51
CA VAL A 278 -2.41 8.76 14.40
C VAL A 278 -3.37 9.17 13.30
N LYS A 279 -4.21 10.19 13.59
CA LYS A 279 -5.05 10.85 12.58
C LYS A 279 -4.20 11.87 11.82
N THR A 280 -4.16 11.74 10.50
CA THR A 280 -3.47 12.62 9.56
C THR A 280 -4.26 12.70 8.26
N ARG A 281 -3.61 12.99 7.13
CA ARG A 281 -4.23 13.05 5.80
C ARG A 281 -3.39 12.41 4.71
N VAL A 282 -4.02 12.19 3.55
CA VAL A 282 -3.36 11.74 2.31
C VAL A 282 -2.20 12.69 1.98
N GLY A 283 -1.04 12.11 1.66
CA GLY A 283 0.12 12.89 1.24
C GLY A 283 0.74 13.76 2.33
N ALA A 284 0.36 13.61 3.61
CA ALA A 284 0.91 14.42 4.69
C ALA A 284 2.45 14.31 4.78
N SER A 285 3.10 15.43 5.12
CA SER A 285 4.55 15.45 5.39
C SER A 285 4.88 14.50 6.53
N ILE A 286 5.74 13.53 6.23
CA ILE A 286 6.22 12.54 7.21
C ILE A 286 7.10 13.23 8.24
N SER A 287 7.94 14.18 7.81
CA SER A 287 8.80 14.95 8.72
C SER A 287 7.99 15.64 9.82
N GLY A 288 6.84 16.24 9.48
CA GLY A 288 5.93 16.82 10.45
C GLY A 288 5.21 15.79 11.33
N ILE A 289 4.90 14.59 10.81
CA ILE A 289 4.30 13.51 11.60
C ILE A 289 5.29 12.94 12.62
N THR A 290 6.55 12.81 12.24
CA THR A 290 7.59 12.19 13.07
C THR A 290 8.30 13.19 13.99
N GLU A 291 7.92 14.47 13.95
CA GLU A 291 8.52 15.52 14.77
C GLU A 291 8.38 15.17 16.26
N ASN A 292 9.52 15.05 16.98
CA ASN A 292 9.60 14.65 18.39
C ASN A 292 9.03 13.25 18.73
N ALA A 293 8.68 12.44 17.74
CA ALA A 293 8.16 11.09 17.95
C ALA A 293 9.25 10.00 17.94
N LEU A 294 10.47 10.35 17.54
CA LEU A 294 11.57 9.42 17.30
C LEU A 294 12.55 9.38 18.47
N ALA A 295 13.12 8.22 18.72
CA ALA A 295 14.26 8.06 19.63
C ALA A 295 15.53 8.67 19.01
N GLU A 296 16.50 9.00 19.87
CA GLU A 296 17.79 9.54 19.45
C GLU A 296 18.58 8.53 18.60
N GLY A 297 19.29 9.03 17.59
CA GLY A 297 20.17 8.24 16.73
C GLY A 297 19.84 8.35 15.24
N ALA A 298 20.59 7.59 14.43
CA ALA A 298 20.37 7.53 12.99
C ALA A 298 19.13 6.66 12.69
N ASN A 299 18.08 7.29 12.19
CA ASN A 299 16.79 6.66 11.94
C ASN A 299 16.52 6.53 10.44
N ARG A 300 16.06 5.34 10.04
CA ARG A 300 15.45 5.13 8.73
C ARG A 300 13.94 5.21 8.87
N VAL A 301 13.37 6.28 8.33
CA VAL A 301 11.92 6.48 8.25
C VAL A 301 11.40 5.94 6.91
N ILE A 302 10.35 5.13 6.98
CA ILE A 302 9.77 4.41 5.85
C ILE A 302 8.30 4.78 5.73
N SER A 303 7.88 5.23 4.55
CA SER A 303 6.46 5.29 4.18
C SER A 303 6.02 3.90 3.76
N GLY A 304 5.04 3.31 4.43
CA GLY A 304 4.65 1.91 4.24
C GLY A 304 5.29 0.97 5.26
N SER A 305 5.16 -0.34 5.02
CA SER A 305 5.66 -1.34 5.95
C SER A 305 7.17 -1.56 5.82
N VAL A 306 7.76 -2.26 6.78
CA VAL A 306 9.18 -2.66 6.70
C VAL A 306 9.45 -3.65 5.55
N LEU A 307 8.41 -4.35 5.08
CA LEU A 307 8.52 -5.34 4.00
C LEU A 307 8.33 -4.71 2.62
N SER A 308 7.36 -3.81 2.49
CA SER A 308 7.01 -3.16 1.22
C SER A 308 6.72 -1.68 1.49
N GLY A 309 7.80 -0.91 1.64
CA GLY A 309 7.75 0.51 1.92
C GLY A 309 8.92 1.24 1.28
N ARG A 310 8.85 2.58 1.29
CA ARG A 310 9.87 3.44 0.67
C ARG A 310 10.56 4.27 1.74
N LYS A 311 11.89 4.23 1.74
CA LYS A 311 12.71 5.16 2.51
C LYS A 311 12.38 6.59 2.06
N ILE A 312 12.13 7.48 3.00
CA ILE A 312 11.91 8.89 2.68
C ILE A 312 13.22 9.55 2.23
N ALA A 313 13.09 10.48 1.30
CA ALA A 313 14.12 11.45 0.93
C ALA A 313 13.48 12.85 0.93
N ASP A 314 14.27 13.92 0.93
CA ASP A 314 13.75 15.29 1.11
C ASP A 314 12.60 15.62 0.15
N ASP A 315 12.76 15.31 -1.15
CA ASP A 315 11.75 15.57 -2.17
C ASP A 315 10.53 14.64 -2.10
N THR A 316 10.58 13.57 -1.31
CA THR A 316 9.56 12.51 -1.25
C THR A 316 9.15 12.15 0.18
N ALA A 317 9.44 13.01 1.17
CA ALA A 317 9.15 12.81 2.59
C ALA A 317 7.67 13.01 2.94
N PHE A 318 6.80 12.34 2.20
CA PHE A 318 5.35 12.41 2.31
C PHE A 318 4.74 11.01 2.34
N LEU A 319 3.58 10.88 2.97
CA LEU A 319 2.84 9.63 3.03
C LEU A 319 2.39 9.20 1.63
N GLY A 320 2.87 8.04 1.16
CA GLY A 320 2.46 7.48 -0.14
C GLY A 320 0.96 7.21 -0.22
N ARG A 321 0.40 7.34 -1.42
CA ARG A 321 -1.04 7.24 -1.70
C ARG A 321 -1.69 5.97 -1.16
N TYR A 322 -0.98 4.84 -1.24
CA TYR A 322 -1.47 3.52 -0.87
C TYR A 322 -0.96 3.05 0.50
N HIS A 323 -0.12 3.84 1.18
CA HIS A 323 0.46 3.45 2.46
C HIS A 323 -0.46 3.84 3.63
N GLN A 324 -0.61 2.92 4.58
CA GLN A 324 -1.40 3.12 5.81
C GLN A 324 -0.57 3.04 7.09
N GLN A 325 0.76 3.05 6.97
CA GLN A 325 1.67 3.09 8.10
C GLN A 325 2.95 3.85 7.77
N ILE A 326 3.59 4.37 8.81
CA ILE A 326 4.96 4.87 8.79
C ILE A 326 5.74 3.99 9.76
N THR A 327 6.82 3.39 9.29
CA THR A 327 7.69 2.52 10.10
C THR A 327 9.05 3.16 10.27
N VAL A 328 9.56 3.20 11.50
CA VAL A 328 10.87 3.76 11.81
C VAL A 328 11.75 2.71 12.46
N ILE A 329 12.85 2.38 11.79
CA ILE A 329 13.88 1.45 12.26
C ILE A 329 15.21 2.19 12.40
N GLN A 330 16.15 1.58 13.13
CA GLN A 330 17.50 2.11 13.21
C GLN A 330 18.16 1.99 11.83
N GLU A 331 18.84 3.04 11.38
CA GLU A 331 19.75 2.95 10.24
C GLU A 331 20.94 2.08 10.68
N GLY A 332 21.15 0.96 9.99
CA GLY A 332 22.21 0.02 10.30
C GLY A 332 23.57 0.60 9.93
N GLU A 333 24.52 0.54 10.85
CA GLU A 333 25.91 0.89 10.59
C GLU A 333 26.51 -0.07 9.54
N PRO A 334 27.30 0.44 8.57
CA PRO A 334 28.00 -0.39 7.60
C PRO A 334 29.16 -1.20 8.20
N GLU A 335 29.47 -1.04 9.50
CA GLU A 335 30.57 -1.77 10.13
C GLU A 335 30.29 -3.28 10.23
N ARG A 336 31.12 -4.04 9.51
CA ARG A 336 31.22 -5.50 9.67
C ARG A 336 31.60 -5.81 11.10
N GLN A 337 30.67 -6.38 11.86
CA GLN A 337 30.98 -6.91 13.18
C GLN A 337 32.16 -7.89 13.09
N VAL A 338 33.22 -7.62 13.84
CA VAL A 338 34.43 -8.45 13.90
C VAL A 338 34.03 -9.88 14.31
N LEU A 339 34.48 -10.88 13.56
CA LEU A 339 34.19 -12.31 13.77
C LEU A 339 32.69 -12.69 13.77
N HIS A 340 31.85 -12.02 12.97
CA HIS A 340 30.40 -12.30 12.95
C HIS A 340 30.02 -13.77 12.70
N TYR A 341 30.85 -14.54 11.99
CA TYR A 341 30.63 -15.95 11.67
C TYR A 341 30.82 -16.92 12.85
N LEU A 342 31.45 -16.46 13.95
CA LEU A 342 31.63 -17.23 15.19
C LEU A 342 30.55 -16.95 16.23
N ARG A 343 29.66 -15.98 16.00
CA ARG A 343 28.64 -15.60 16.98
C ARG A 343 27.42 -16.51 16.88
N PRO A 344 26.89 -17.01 18.02
CA PRO A 344 25.69 -17.86 18.05
C PRO A 344 24.39 -17.11 17.64
N GLY A 345 24.44 -15.77 17.51
CA GLY A 345 23.34 -14.95 16.97
C GLY A 345 22.08 -14.91 17.85
N SER A 346 22.23 -14.83 19.17
CA SER A 346 21.09 -14.78 20.12
C SER A 346 20.21 -13.53 19.98
N ASP A 347 20.66 -12.52 19.24
CA ASP A 347 20.04 -11.23 18.96
C ASP A 347 19.57 -11.06 17.50
N LYS A 348 19.70 -12.11 16.67
CA LYS A 348 19.31 -12.08 15.24
C LYS A 348 18.18 -13.04 14.93
N HIS A 349 17.30 -12.63 14.03
CA HIS A 349 16.26 -13.48 13.48
C HIS A 349 16.76 -14.26 12.25
N SER A 350 16.32 -15.51 12.07
CA SER A 350 16.61 -16.33 10.89
C SER A 350 15.41 -17.16 10.48
N VAL A 351 15.02 -17.07 9.20
CA VAL A 351 13.96 -17.90 8.60
C VAL A 351 14.33 -19.39 8.60
N LEU A 352 15.59 -19.71 8.29
CA LEU A 352 16.12 -21.09 8.26
C LEU A 352 16.48 -21.67 9.63
N ASN A 353 16.06 -21.03 10.73
CA ASN A 353 16.31 -21.53 12.08
C ASN A 353 17.81 -21.70 12.46
N LEU A 354 18.70 -20.90 11.88
CA LEU A 354 20.16 -21.05 12.00
C LEU A 354 20.77 -20.39 13.25
N PHE A 355 19.99 -19.60 14.01
CA PHE A 355 20.47 -18.86 15.18
C PHE A 355 19.94 -19.41 16.50
N ALA A 356 20.73 -19.27 17.57
CA ALA A 356 20.36 -19.70 18.93
C ALA A 356 19.11 -18.98 19.47
N SER A 357 18.76 -17.82 18.90
CA SER A 357 17.55 -17.05 19.21
C SER A 357 16.25 -17.84 19.04
N LYS A 358 16.23 -18.86 18.17
CA LYS A 358 15.06 -19.74 18.00
C LYS A 358 14.70 -20.52 19.27
N LEU A 359 15.69 -20.93 20.06
CA LEU A 359 15.46 -21.67 21.31
C LEU A 359 14.68 -20.84 22.34
N MET A 360 14.58 -19.52 22.13
CA MET A 360 13.82 -18.59 22.98
C MET A 360 12.41 -18.28 22.45
N GLY A 361 11.94 -18.93 21.38
CA GLY A 361 10.55 -19.06 20.93
C GLY A 361 9.78 -17.80 20.52
N ASN A 362 9.74 -16.77 21.38
CA ASN A 362 8.87 -15.59 21.28
C ASN A 362 9.64 -14.27 21.35
N LYS A 363 10.96 -14.29 21.14
CA LYS A 363 11.78 -13.09 21.17
C LYS A 363 11.43 -12.18 19.99
N ARG A 364 11.07 -10.93 20.28
CA ARG A 364 10.96 -9.87 19.27
C ARG A 364 12.31 -9.14 19.13
N PHE A 365 12.58 -8.64 17.93
CA PHE A 365 13.83 -7.99 17.57
C PHE A 365 13.57 -6.57 17.07
N PRO A 366 14.46 -5.61 17.35
CA PRO A 366 14.32 -4.27 16.79
C PRO A 366 14.46 -4.28 15.26
N PHE A 367 15.28 -5.15 14.68
CA PHE A 367 15.71 -5.02 13.29
C PHE A 367 16.37 -3.65 13.01
N ASN A 368 17.15 -3.61 11.93
CA ASN A 368 17.75 -2.39 11.41
C ASN A 368 17.87 -2.53 9.89
N SER A 369 18.35 -1.50 9.20
CA SER A 369 18.49 -1.53 7.75
C SER A 369 19.68 -2.34 7.21
N SER A 370 20.45 -3.02 8.08
CA SER A 370 21.61 -3.81 7.64
C SER A 370 21.19 -5.09 6.90
N THR A 371 21.74 -5.29 5.70
CA THR A 371 21.52 -6.50 4.90
C THR A 371 22.19 -7.75 5.49
N ASN A 372 23.08 -7.56 6.49
CA ASN A 372 23.90 -8.61 7.11
C ASN A 372 24.69 -9.46 6.09
N GLY A 373 25.05 -8.88 4.94
CA GLY A 373 25.76 -9.57 3.87
C GLY A 373 25.70 -8.85 2.52
N SER A 374 26.47 -9.32 1.55
CA SER A 374 26.45 -8.85 0.17
C SER A 374 25.56 -9.74 -0.71
N ALA A 375 25.18 -9.22 -1.87
CA ALA A 375 24.49 -9.98 -2.92
C ALA A 375 25.32 -11.20 -3.34
N ARG A 376 24.63 -12.32 -3.62
CA ARG A 376 25.20 -13.61 -4.02
C ARG A 376 24.26 -14.31 -4.99
N ALA A 377 24.76 -15.30 -5.72
CA ALA A 377 23.93 -16.13 -6.58
C ALA A 377 22.74 -16.74 -5.82
N MET A 378 21.61 -16.88 -6.50
CA MET A 378 20.41 -17.49 -5.93
C MET A 378 20.68 -18.97 -5.67
N VAL A 379 20.59 -19.39 -4.41
CA VAL A 379 20.68 -20.81 -4.01
C VAL A 379 19.29 -21.29 -3.63
N PRO A 380 18.72 -22.28 -4.34
CA PRO A 380 17.39 -22.80 -4.05
C PRO A 380 17.44 -23.76 -2.87
N VAL A 381 17.32 -23.23 -1.65
CA VAL A 381 17.37 -24.00 -0.39
C VAL A 381 15.98 -24.25 0.22
N GLY A 382 14.90 -24.04 -0.55
CA GLY A 382 13.52 -24.28 -0.09
C GLY A 382 12.91 -23.16 0.75
N THR A 383 13.57 -22.00 0.90
CA THR A 383 13.08 -20.89 1.74
C THR A 383 11.83 -20.22 1.18
N TYR A 384 11.75 -20.08 -0.14
CA TYR A 384 10.68 -19.32 -0.78
C TYR A 384 9.34 -20.05 -0.66
N GLU A 385 9.37 -21.37 -0.74
CA GLU A 385 8.21 -22.27 -0.60
C GLU A 385 7.59 -22.17 0.81
N THR A 386 8.37 -21.80 1.83
CA THR A 386 7.84 -21.62 3.19
C THR A 386 7.07 -20.32 3.39
N VAL A 387 7.33 -19.33 2.54
CA VAL A 387 6.75 -17.97 2.65
C VAL A 387 5.81 -17.60 1.52
N MET A 388 5.69 -18.44 0.48
CA MET A 388 4.76 -18.27 -0.64
C MET A 388 3.54 -19.18 -0.46
N PRO A 389 2.38 -18.64 -0.07
CA PRO A 389 1.15 -19.42 0.10
C PRO A 389 0.34 -19.63 -1.18
N LEU A 390 0.71 -18.95 -2.28
CA LEU A 390 0.05 -19.07 -3.58
C LEU A 390 0.45 -20.38 -4.26
N ASP A 391 -0.41 -20.89 -5.15
CA ASP A 391 -0.14 -22.07 -6.00
C ASP A 391 0.78 -21.68 -7.17
N ILE A 392 2.01 -21.31 -6.80
CA ILE A 392 3.08 -20.87 -7.69
C ILE A 392 4.32 -21.68 -7.30
N LEU A 393 5.20 -21.94 -8.27
CA LEU A 393 6.54 -22.50 -8.03
C LEU A 393 7.52 -21.34 -7.80
N PRO A 394 7.72 -20.86 -6.54
CA PRO A 394 8.40 -19.59 -6.30
C PRO A 394 9.86 -19.66 -6.73
N THR A 395 10.58 -20.75 -6.44
CA THR A 395 11.99 -20.86 -6.85
C THR A 395 12.15 -20.73 -8.37
N GLN A 396 11.28 -21.37 -9.14
CA GLN A 396 11.31 -21.34 -10.61
C GLN A 396 10.94 -19.95 -11.11
N LEU A 397 9.87 -19.36 -10.56
CA LEU A 397 9.40 -18.03 -10.93
C LEU A 397 10.50 -16.99 -10.67
N LEU A 398 11.05 -16.98 -9.46
CA LEU A 398 12.10 -16.04 -9.08
C LEU A 398 13.34 -16.19 -9.96
N ARG A 399 13.72 -17.41 -10.36
CA ARG A 399 14.81 -17.63 -11.33
C ARG A 399 14.49 -17.04 -12.70
N SER A 400 13.29 -17.27 -13.22
CA SER A 400 12.85 -16.71 -14.51
C SER A 400 12.84 -15.19 -14.48
N LEU A 401 12.39 -14.58 -13.39
CA LEU A 401 12.43 -13.13 -13.18
C LEU A 401 13.88 -12.59 -13.17
N LEU A 402 14.82 -13.29 -12.52
CA LEU A 402 16.22 -12.86 -12.46
C LEU A 402 16.93 -12.90 -13.82
N VAL A 403 16.68 -13.93 -14.63
CA VAL A 403 17.27 -14.03 -15.98
C VAL A 403 16.49 -13.25 -17.02
N GLY A 404 15.32 -12.75 -16.66
CA GLY A 404 14.44 -12.01 -17.54
C GLY A 404 13.78 -12.88 -18.62
N ASP A 405 13.40 -14.11 -18.28
CA ASP A 405 12.55 -14.96 -19.14
C ASP A 405 11.08 -14.65 -18.85
N THR A 406 10.50 -13.74 -19.64
CA THR A 406 9.13 -13.27 -19.47
C THR A 406 8.09 -14.31 -19.81
N ASP A 407 8.36 -15.20 -20.77
CA ASP A 407 7.40 -16.23 -21.19
C ASP A 407 7.23 -17.26 -20.09
N THR A 408 8.35 -17.74 -19.53
CA THR A 408 8.29 -18.66 -18.39
C THR A 408 7.73 -17.95 -17.15
N ALA A 409 8.08 -16.68 -16.90
CA ALA A 409 7.52 -15.94 -15.76
C ALA A 409 5.99 -15.78 -15.86
N ARG A 410 5.46 -15.52 -17.06
CA ARG A 410 4.01 -15.46 -17.32
C ARG A 410 3.34 -16.82 -17.07
N ALA A 411 3.93 -17.90 -17.59
CA ALA A 411 3.41 -19.25 -17.38
C ALA A 411 3.41 -19.67 -15.91
N LEU A 412 4.33 -19.13 -15.11
CA LEU A 412 4.42 -19.35 -13.66
C LEU A 412 3.56 -18.37 -12.83
N GLY A 413 2.75 -17.52 -13.46
CA GLY A 413 1.74 -16.71 -12.77
C GLY A 413 2.22 -15.33 -12.32
N CYS A 414 3.30 -14.76 -12.89
CA CYS A 414 3.81 -13.46 -12.46
C CYS A 414 2.80 -12.29 -12.60
N LEU A 415 1.79 -12.45 -13.46
CA LEU A 415 0.75 -11.43 -13.71
C LEU A 415 -0.17 -11.21 -12.50
N GLU A 416 -0.32 -12.21 -11.63
CA GLU A 416 -1.14 -12.10 -10.41
C GLU A 416 -0.43 -11.38 -9.27
N LEU A 417 0.86 -11.09 -9.42
CA LEU A 417 1.71 -10.57 -8.36
C LEU A 417 1.98 -9.07 -8.48
N ASP A 418 2.29 -8.44 -7.35
CA ASP A 418 2.96 -7.15 -7.23
C ASP A 418 4.28 -7.26 -6.48
N GLU A 419 5.00 -6.14 -6.37
CA GLU A 419 6.18 -6.06 -5.51
C GLU A 419 5.91 -6.49 -4.06
N GLU A 420 4.74 -6.17 -3.51
CA GLU A 420 4.37 -6.53 -2.14
C GLU A 420 4.21 -8.05 -1.94
N ASP A 421 3.73 -8.77 -2.95
CA ASP A 421 3.55 -10.23 -2.88
C ASP A 421 4.90 -10.97 -2.85
N LEU A 422 5.96 -10.37 -3.39
CA LEU A 422 7.33 -10.90 -3.35
C LEU A 422 8.18 -10.32 -2.21
N ALA A 423 7.62 -9.47 -1.35
CA ALA A 423 8.36 -8.83 -0.26
C ALA A 423 8.91 -9.85 0.76
N LEU A 424 8.12 -10.86 1.13
CA LEU A 424 8.61 -11.92 2.01
C LEU A 424 9.66 -12.82 1.33
N CYS A 425 9.55 -13.05 0.02
CA CYS A 425 10.58 -13.78 -0.73
C CYS A 425 11.90 -13.01 -0.72
N THR A 426 11.84 -11.68 -0.84
CA THR A 426 12.99 -10.77 -0.74
C THR A 426 13.62 -10.86 0.65
N TYR A 427 12.80 -10.76 1.71
CA TYR A 427 13.27 -10.89 3.09
C TYR A 427 13.93 -12.26 3.38
N ALA A 428 13.33 -13.35 2.89
CA ALA A 428 13.84 -14.71 3.09
C ALA A 428 15.06 -15.04 2.21
N CYS A 429 15.35 -14.24 1.19
CA CYS A 429 16.38 -14.52 0.18
C CYS A 429 17.79 -14.60 0.79
N PRO A 430 18.46 -15.76 0.71
CA PRO A 430 19.87 -15.87 1.10
C PRO A 430 20.79 -15.07 0.19
N GLY A 431 20.41 -14.93 -1.09
CA GLY A 431 21.17 -14.22 -2.12
C GLY A 431 21.07 -12.69 -2.06
N LYS A 432 20.20 -12.14 -1.20
CA LYS A 432 19.97 -10.68 -1.06
C LYS A 432 19.52 -10.01 -2.37
N TYR A 433 18.68 -10.70 -3.14
CA TYR A 433 18.00 -10.12 -4.29
C TYR A 433 16.77 -9.35 -3.84
N GLU A 434 16.52 -8.21 -4.50
CA GLU A 434 15.32 -7.40 -4.33
C GLU A 434 14.28 -7.82 -5.39
N TYR A 435 13.42 -8.80 -5.06
CA TYR A 435 12.53 -9.40 -6.06
C TYR A 435 11.37 -8.50 -6.49
N GLY A 436 10.94 -7.56 -5.64
CA GLY A 436 9.88 -6.61 -5.98
C GLY A 436 10.24 -5.76 -7.22
N PRO A 437 11.32 -4.96 -7.19
CA PRO A 437 11.78 -4.19 -8.35
C PRO A 437 12.02 -5.05 -9.60
N ILE A 438 12.56 -6.26 -9.43
CA ILE A 438 12.82 -7.19 -10.54
C ILE A 438 11.49 -7.66 -11.17
N LEU A 439 10.47 -7.96 -10.37
CA LEU A 439 9.13 -8.25 -10.87
C LEU A 439 8.56 -7.05 -11.63
N ARG A 440 8.69 -5.83 -11.10
CA ARG A 440 8.20 -4.62 -11.79
C ARG A 440 8.83 -4.42 -13.15
N GLU A 441 10.14 -4.64 -13.27
CA GLU A 441 10.85 -4.55 -14.55
C GLU A 441 10.30 -5.59 -15.55
N ASN A 442 10.13 -6.84 -15.11
CA ASN A 442 9.55 -7.90 -15.93
C ASN A 442 8.11 -7.60 -16.35
N LEU A 443 7.25 -7.14 -15.44
CA LEU A 443 5.87 -6.74 -15.73
C LEU A 443 5.81 -5.59 -16.73
N THR A 444 6.70 -4.59 -16.59
CA THR A 444 6.80 -3.46 -17.52
C THR A 444 7.22 -3.94 -18.91
N ARG A 445 8.17 -4.88 -18.99
CA ARG A 445 8.61 -5.45 -20.26
C ARG A 445 7.50 -6.28 -20.92
N ILE A 446 6.82 -7.13 -20.16
CA ILE A 446 5.67 -7.92 -20.65
C ILE A 446 4.61 -6.99 -21.23
N GLU A 447 4.34 -5.85 -20.61
CA GLU A 447 3.36 -4.89 -21.11
C GLU A 447 3.80 -4.17 -22.40
N VAL A 448 5.10 -3.94 -22.59
CA VAL A 448 5.63 -3.24 -23.77
C VAL A 448 5.79 -4.18 -24.96
N GLU A 449 6.18 -5.43 -24.70
CA GLU A 449 6.45 -6.46 -25.72
C GLU A 449 5.23 -7.33 -26.04
N GLY A 450 4.22 -7.30 -25.18
CA GLY A 450 3.04 -8.17 -25.21
C GLY A 450 1.88 -7.70 -26.07
#